data_AF-A0A7V0NN42-F1
#
_entry.id   AF-A0A7V0NN42-F1
#
_cell.length_a   1.000
_cell.length_b   1.000
_cell.length_c   1.000
_cell.angle_alpha   90.00
_cell.angle_beta   90.00
_cell.angle_gamma   90.00
#
_symmetry.space_group_name_H-M   'P 1'
#
loop_
_entity.id
_entity.type
_entity.pdbx_description
1 polymer ?
#
loop_
_entity_poly.entity_id
_entity_poly.type
_entity_poly.pdbx_seq_one_letter_code
_entity_poly.pdbx_strand_id
1 'polypeptide(L)'
;MERRSLMGRRSDLSPAQRREAVLSLLRKEEPATRLSRRYGISEQTLFRWRDQFLAAGEAALSGSEGKEGDRDRRRIGELEKELAGRDQVIGELTIANRVLKKTAGGSL
;
A
#
# COMPACT_ATOMS: atom_id res chain seq x y z
N MET A 1 -23.41 -12.24 29.69
CA MET A 1 -22.26 -11.34 29.99
C MET A 1 -21.01 -11.93 29.35
N GLU A 2 -20.67 -11.51 28.14
CA GLU A 2 -19.43 -11.97 27.49
C GLU A 2 -18.37 -10.89 27.66
N ARG A 3 -17.41 -11.16 28.56
CA ARG A 3 -16.22 -10.32 28.78
C ARG A 3 -15.28 -10.48 27.60
N ARG A 4 -15.34 -9.56 26.63
CA ARG A 4 -14.49 -9.59 25.44
C ARG A 4 -13.28 -8.69 25.59
N SER A 5 -12.18 -9.31 26.00
CA SER A 5 -10.76 -9.08 25.68
C SER A 5 -10.24 -7.64 25.56
N LEU A 6 -9.41 -7.27 26.55
CA LEU A 6 -8.48 -6.14 26.61
C LEU A 6 -7.17 -6.52 25.90
N MET A 7 -6.98 -6.09 24.64
CA MET A 7 -5.69 -5.77 24.01
C MET A 7 -5.93 -5.48 22.51
N GLY A 8 -5.66 -4.24 22.10
CA GLY A 8 -5.40 -3.85 20.70
C GLY A 8 -6.36 -4.33 19.62
N ARG A 9 -7.69 -4.19 19.77
CA ARG A 9 -8.56 -4.32 18.59
C ARG A 9 -8.23 -3.21 17.62
N ARG A 10 -7.78 -3.58 16.41
CA ARG A 10 -7.96 -2.73 15.23
C ARG A 10 -9.42 -2.33 15.26
N SER A 11 -9.70 -1.04 15.42
CA SER A 11 -11.07 -0.53 15.41
C SER A 11 -11.77 -1.06 14.16
N ASP A 12 -12.86 -1.82 14.34
CA ASP A 12 -13.70 -2.37 13.26
C ASP A 12 -14.37 -1.28 12.40
N LEU A 13 -14.03 -0.01 12.65
CA LEU A 13 -14.46 1.14 11.89
C LEU A 13 -13.91 1.10 10.46
N SER A 14 -14.83 1.27 9.51
CA SER A 14 -14.52 1.44 8.10
C SER A 14 -13.68 2.71 7.87
N PRO A 15 -12.94 2.81 6.76
CA PRO A 15 -12.20 4.03 6.42
C PRO A 15 -13.09 5.29 6.41
N ALA A 16 -14.35 5.18 5.96
CA ALA A 16 -15.31 6.27 5.96
C ALA A 16 -15.67 6.73 7.39
N GLN A 17 -15.86 5.79 8.32
CA GLN A 17 -16.14 6.11 9.72
C GLN A 17 -14.95 6.77 10.40
N ARG A 18 -13.72 6.30 10.11
CA ARG A 18 -12.49 6.93 10.63
C ARG A 18 -12.33 8.36 10.10
N ARG A 19 -12.59 8.57 8.80
CA ARG A 19 -12.60 9.91 8.19
C ARG A 19 -13.59 10.83 8.88
N GLU A 20 -14.82 10.37 9.09
CA GLU A 20 -15.85 11.18 9.75
C GLU A 20 -15.44 11.58 11.17
N ALA A 21 -14.92 10.62 11.96
CA ALA A 21 -14.44 10.90 13.31
C ALA A 21 -13.34 11.98 13.34
N VAL A 22 -12.40 11.93 12.39
CA VAL A 22 -11.34 12.95 12.25
C VAL A 22 -11.92 14.30 11.85
N LEU A 23 -12.85 14.35 10.90
CA LEU A 23 -13.47 15.60 10.44
C LEU A 23 -14.28 16.28 11.56
N SER A 24 -15.08 15.52 12.32
CA SER A 24 -15.81 16.05 13.48
C SER A 24 -14.88 16.63 14.55
N LEU A 25 -13.72 15.98 14.79
CA LEU A 25 -12.70 16.51 15.69
C LEU A 25 -12.12 17.84 15.18
N LEU A 26 -11.73 17.90 13.90
CA LEU A 26 -11.12 19.10 13.29
C LEU A 26 -12.09 20.28 13.25
N ARG A 27 -13.38 20.02 13.00
CA ARG A 27 -14.45 21.02 13.03
C ARG A 27 -14.86 21.44 14.45
N LYS A 28 -14.34 20.76 15.48
CA LYS A 28 -14.67 20.99 16.89
C LYS A 28 -16.17 20.86 17.18
N GLU A 29 -16.85 19.95 16.48
CA GLU A 29 -18.27 19.67 16.67
C GLU A 29 -18.54 19.18 18.11
N GLU A 30 -17.64 18.34 18.63
CA GLU A 30 -17.69 17.80 19.98
C GLU A 30 -16.29 17.61 20.59
N PRO A 31 -16.17 17.52 21.93
CA PRO A 31 -14.92 17.16 22.58
C PRO A 31 -14.42 15.77 22.18
N ALA A 32 -13.09 15.61 22.11
CA ALA A 32 -12.44 14.33 21.76
C ALA A 32 -12.92 13.17 22.65
N THR A 33 -13.13 13.41 23.95
CA THR A 33 -13.70 12.45 24.91
C THR A 33 -15.04 11.86 24.45
N ARG A 34 -15.96 12.69 23.93
CA ARG A 34 -17.28 12.24 23.45
C ARG A 34 -17.16 11.52 22.11
N LEU A 35 -16.36 12.03 21.20
CA LEU A 35 -16.11 11.40 19.90
C LEU A 35 -15.50 10.01 20.07
N SER A 36 -14.44 9.88 20.88
CA SER A 36 -13.79 8.61 21.17
C SER A 36 -14.76 7.56 21.73
N ARG A 37 -15.66 7.94 22.64
CA ARG A 37 -16.70 7.04 23.16
C ARG A 37 -17.71 6.61 22.09
N ARG A 38 -18.19 7.54 21.26
CA ARG A 38 -19.13 7.25 20.16
C ARG A 38 -18.57 6.24 19.18
N TYR A 39 -17.30 6.40 18.81
CA TYR A 39 -16.63 5.55 17.84
C TYR A 39 -15.98 4.31 18.47
N GLY A 40 -16.06 4.13 19.79
CA GLY A 40 -15.51 2.97 20.49
C GLY A 40 -13.98 2.89 20.46
N ILE A 41 -13.28 4.03 20.45
CA ILE A 41 -11.82 4.14 20.38
C ILE A 41 -11.26 4.98 21.53
N SER A 42 -9.94 4.94 21.74
CA SER A 42 -9.28 5.88 22.66
C SER A 42 -9.09 7.27 22.03
N GLU A 43 -8.96 8.30 22.86
CA GLU A 43 -8.59 9.66 22.39
C GLU A 43 -7.23 9.66 21.71
N GLN A 44 -6.28 8.88 22.21
CA GLN A 44 -4.98 8.69 21.56
C GLN A 44 -5.12 8.13 20.14
N THR A 45 -6.03 7.17 19.91
CA THR A 45 -6.28 6.63 18.57
C THR A 45 -6.86 7.69 17.64
N LEU A 46 -7.80 8.50 18.16
CA LEU A 46 -8.43 9.59 17.42
C LEU A 46 -7.41 10.67 17.03
N PHE A 47 -6.54 11.08 17.96
CA PHE A 47 -5.46 12.03 17.67
C PHE A 47 -4.44 11.47 16.68
N ARG A 48 -4.06 10.19 16.80
CA ARG A 48 -3.19 9.54 15.82
C ARG A 48 -3.79 9.57 14.42
N TRP A 49 -5.10 9.32 14.27
CA TRP A 49 -5.76 9.42 12.96
C TRP A 49 -5.81 10.84 12.43
N ARG A 50 -6.04 11.83 13.29
CA ARG A 50 -5.95 13.24 12.90
C ARG A 50 -4.58 13.56 12.32
N ASP A 51 -3.51 13.16 13.01
CA ASP A 51 -2.15 13.46 12.59
C ASP A 51 -1.80 12.78 11.25
N GLN A 52 -2.20 11.51 11.09
CA GLN A 52 -2.04 10.78 9.83
C GLN A 52 -2.85 11.42 8.68
N PHE A 53 -4.08 11.85 8.95
CA PHE A 53 -4.95 12.49 7.97
C PHE A 53 -4.39 13.83 7.49
N LEU A 54 -3.86 14.65 8.42
CA LEU A 54 -3.26 15.94 8.08
C LEU A 54 -1.95 15.77 7.30
N ALA A 55 -1.07 14.86 7.73
CA ALA A 55 0.20 14.58 7.05
C ALA A 55 -0.03 14.08 5.61
N ALA A 56 -0.95 13.13 5.43
CA ALA A 56 -1.32 12.65 4.09
C ALA A 56 -1.98 13.75 3.24
N GLY A 57 -2.83 14.58 3.86
CA GLY A 57 -3.43 15.73 3.19
C GLY A 57 -2.38 16.72 2.68
N GLU A 58 -1.38 17.04 3.48
CA GLU A 58 -0.26 17.90 3.11
C GLU A 58 0.63 17.27 2.02
N ALA A 59 0.92 15.98 2.13
CA ALA A 59 1.71 15.23 1.14
C ALA A 59 1.00 15.19 -0.23
N ALA A 60 -0.32 15.03 -0.24
CA ALA A 60 -1.14 15.10 -1.45
C ALA A 60 -1.18 16.51 -2.05
N LEU A 61 -1.37 17.55 -1.21
CA LEU A 61 -1.44 18.95 -1.67
C LEU A 61 -0.10 19.50 -2.15
N SER A 62 1.01 19.07 -1.55
CA SER A 62 2.37 19.43 -2.01
C SER A 62 2.74 18.76 -3.35
N GLY A 63 1.94 17.80 -3.81
CA GLY A 63 2.17 17.06 -5.05
C GLY A 63 3.39 16.13 -4.99
N SER A 64 3.92 15.85 -3.78
CA SER A 64 5.05 14.93 -3.60
C SER A 64 4.63 13.48 -3.86
N GLU A 65 3.50 13.05 -3.30
CA GLU A 65 2.99 11.68 -3.47
C GLU A 65 2.60 11.36 -4.91
N GLY A 66 1.97 12.32 -5.61
CA GLY A 66 1.60 12.14 -7.01
C GLY A 66 2.81 11.92 -7.92
N LYS A 67 3.93 12.60 -7.65
CA LYS A 67 5.17 12.46 -8.42
C LYS A 67 5.93 11.18 -8.08
N GLU A 68 5.94 10.79 -6.81
CA GLU A 68 6.59 9.55 -6.38
C GLU A 68 5.85 8.32 -6.91
N GLY A 69 4.52 8.28 -6.76
CA GLY A 69 3.70 7.20 -7.32
C GLY A 69 3.77 7.09 -8.85
N ASP A 70 3.83 8.21 -9.57
CA ASP A 70 4.01 8.19 -11.03
C ASP A 70 5.40 7.69 -11.44
N ARG A 71 6.45 8.09 -10.71
CA ARG A 71 7.82 7.61 -10.95
C ARG A 71 7.92 6.11 -10.69
N ASP A 72 7.37 5.63 -9.59
CA ASP A 72 7.38 4.22 -9.23
C ASP A 72 6.59 3.39 -10.25
N ARG A 73 5.42 3.86 -10.67
CA ARG A 73 4.62 3.18 -11.71
C ARG A 73 5.37 3.10 -13.04
N ARG A 74 6.03 4.18 -13.47
CA ARG A 74 6.87 4.16 -14.68
C ARG A 74 8.02 3.19 -14.53
N ARG A 75 8.69 3.22 -13.39
CA ARG A 75 9.82 2.32 -13.10
C ARG A 75 9.41 0.85 -13.11
N ILE A 76 8.27 0.52 -12.53
CA ILE A 76 7.70 -0.84 -12.58
C ILE A 76 7.47 -1.27 -14.03
N GLY A 77 6.82 -0.44 -14.84
CA GLY A 77 6.57 -0.76 -16.25
C GLY A 77 7.84 -0.91 -17.09
N GLU A 78 8.88 -0.13 -16.80
CA GLU A 78 10.21 -0.30 -17.44
C GLU A 78 10.84 -1.65 -17.07
N LEU A 79 10.82 -1.99 -15.77
CA LEU A 79 11.38 -3.25 -15.27
C LEU A 79 10.63 -4.47 -15.81
N GLU A 80 9.30 -4.40 -15.90
CA GLU A 80 8.48 -5.45 -16.50
C GLU A 80 8.83 -5.70 -17.97
N LYS A 81 9.06 -4.63 -18.75
CA LYS A 81 9.52 -4.74 -20.15
C LYS A 81 10.92 -5.36 -20.25
N GLU A 82 11.83 -4.96 -19.38
CA GLU A 82 13.19 -5.50 -19.34
C GLU A 82 13.19 -7.00 -18.98
N LEU A 83 12.36 -7.40 -18.02
CA LEU A 83 12.16 -8.82 -17.66
C LEU A 83 11.62 -9.62 -18.85
N ALA A 84 10.57 -9.13 -19.51
CA ALA A 84 10.01 -9.80 -20.69
C ALA A 84 11.04 -9.97 -21.82
N GLY A 85 11.87 -8.95 -22.06
CA GLY A 85 12.96 -9.02 -23.04
C GLY A 85 14.03 -10.06 -22.66
N ARG A 86 14.40 -10.12 -21.37
CA ARG A 86 15.34 -11.12 -20.86
C ARG A 86 14.79 -12.54 -20.99
N ASP A 87 13.52 -12.75 -20.67
CA ASP A 87 12.86 -14.05 -20.78
C ASP A 87 12.85 -14.56 -22.23
N GLN A 88 12.62 -13.66 -23.20
CA GLN A 88 12.70 -14.00 -24.62
C GLN A 88 14.12 -14.45 -25.01
N VAL A 89 15.15 -13.67 -24.65
CA VAL A 89 16.56 -14.00 -24.95
C VAL A 89 16.96 -15.33 -24.31
N ILE A 90 16.55 -15.59 -23.07
CA ILE A 90 16.77 -16.87 -22.40
C ILE A 90 16.11 -18.02 -23.18
N GLY A 91 14.88 -17.83 -23.65
CA GLY A 91 14.18 -18.80 -24.49
C GLY A 91 14.93 -19.12 -25.78
N GLU A 92 15.35 -18.09 -26.52
CA GLU A 92 16.13 -18.23 -27.75
C GLU A 92 17.46 -18.97 -27.51
N LEU A 93 18.21 -18.57 -26.48
CA LEU A 93 19.47 -19.22 -26.10
C LEU A 93 19.26 -20.67 -25.63
N THR A 94 18.15 -20.97 -24.98
CA THR A 94 17.81 -22.34 -24.54
C THR A 94 17.58 -23.25 -25.74
N ILE A 95 16.85 -22.75 -26.75
CA ILE A 95 16.61 -23.48 -28.00
C ILE A 95 17.93 -23.68 -28.75
N ALA A 96 18.73 -22.62 -28.92
CA ALA A 96 20.03 -22.68 -29.58
C ALA A 96 20.97 -23.69 -28.92
N ASN A 97 21.08 -23.67 -27.59
CA ASN A 97 21.88 -24.65 -26.84
C ASN A 97 21.38 -26.09 -27.05
N ARG A 98 20.07 -26.32 -27.08
CA ARG A 98 19.51 -27.65 -27.31
C ARG A 98 19.84 -28.17 -28.71
N VAL A 99 19.77 -27.31 -29.73
CA VAL A 99 20.14 -27.65 -31.10
C VAL A 99 21.63 -27.98 -31.18
N LEU A 100 22.50 -27.11 -30.66
CA LEU A 100 23.94 -27.31 -30.66
C LEU A 100 24.35 -28.63 -29.97
N LYS A 101 23.75 -28.95 -28.83
CA LYS A 101 24.00 -30.23 -28.14
C LYS A 101 23.61 -31.44 -28.98
N LYS A 102 22.49 -31.37 -29.71
CA LYS A 102 22.06 -32.45 -30.61
C LYS A 102 22.97 -32.59 -31.83
N THR A 103 23.41 -31.49 -32.42
CA THR A 103 24.28 -31.51 -33.61
C THR A 103 25.71 -31.93 -33.25
N ALA A 104 26.23 -31.45 -32.11
CA ALA A 104 27.56 -31.84 -31.61
C ALA A 104 27.59 -33.30 -31.10
N GLY A 105 26.50 -33.79 -30.49
CA GLY A 105 26.37 -35.18 -30.04
C GLY A 105 26.04 -36.19 -31.15
N GLY A 106 25.71 -35.74 -32.36
CA GLY A 106 25.45 -36.57 -33.54
C GLY A 106 26.65 -36.68 -34.51
N SER A 107 27.83 -36.20 -34.09
CA SER A 107 29.10 -36.37 -34.81
C SER A 107 30.06 -37.23 -33.99
N LEU A 108 29.65 -38.46 -33.69
CA LEU A 108 30.46 -39.64 -33.35
C LEU A 108 29.67 -40.88 -33.81
#